data_AF-A0ABD0RBE4-F1
#
_entry.id   AF-A0ABD0RBE4-F1
#
_cell.length_a   1.000
_cell.length_b   1.000
_cell.length_c   1.000
_cell.angle_alpha   90.00
_cell.angle_beta   90.00
_cell.angle_gamma   90.00
#
_symmetry.space_group_name_H-M   'P 1'
#
loop_
_entity.id
_entity.type
_entity.pdbx_description
1 polymer ?
#
loop_
_entity_poly.entity_id
_entity_poly.type
_entity_poly.pdbx_seq_one_letter_code
_entity_poly.pdbx_strand_id
1 'polypeptide(L)' 'IPPNVRDIVYCTGVSLMDEDVWEFIWMKFHSSTAISEKKVLLEALTCSDNIFLLN' A
#
# COMPACT_ATOMS: atom_id res chain seq x y z
N ILE A 1 -6.09 -11.10 -0.58
CA ILE A 1 -7.23 -10.16 -0.56
C ILE A 1 -7.98 -10.28 -1.89
N PRO A 2 -9.29 -10.57 -1.87
CA PRO A 2 -10.10 -10.59 -3.09
C PRO A 2 -9.93 -9.30 -3.91
N PRO A 3 -9.82 -9.36 -5.25
CA PRO A 3 -9.48 -8.18 -6.05
C PRO A 3 -10.43 -6.99 -5.87
N ASN A 4 -11.70 -7.24 -5.61
CA ASN A 4 -12.78 -6.25 -5.50
C ASN A 4 -12.77 -5.42 -4.21
N VAL A 5 -11.96 -5.78 -3.21
CA VAL A 5 -11.81 -5.04 -1.94
C VAL A 5 -10.34 -4.77 -1.62
N ARG A 6 -9.46 -4.97 -2.60
CA ARG A 6 -8.01 -4.95 -2.37
C ARG A 6 -7.49 -3.55 -2.08
N ASP A 7 -8.01 -2.58 -2.82
CA ASP A 7 -7.74 -1.15 -2.66
C ASP A 7 -8.04 -0.67 -1.24
N ILE A 8 -9.26 -0.91 -0.74
CA ILE A 8 -9.68 -0.46 0.60
C ILE A 8 -8.87 -1.17 1.67
N VAL A 9 -8.63 -2.49 1.55
CA VAL A 9 -7.88 -3.24 2.55
C VAL A 9 -6.43 -2.78 2.64
N TYR A 10 -5.75 -2.52 1.51
CA TYR A 10 -4.37 -2.01 1.57
C TYR A 10 -4.32 -0.60 2.14
N CYS A 11 -5.19 0.31 1.69
CA CYS A 11 -5.22 1.69 2.18
C CYS A 11 -5.52 1.74 3.69
N THR A 12 -6.52 0.98 4.15
CA THR A 12 -6.83 0.89 5.59
C THR A 12 -5.69 0.26 6.38
N GLY A 13 -5.04 -0.77 5.85
CA GLY A 13 -3.85 -1.37 6.49
C GLY A 13 -2.73 -0.35 6.67
N VAL A 14 -2.41 0.40 5.62
CA VAL A 14 -1.35 1.43 5.69
C VAL A 14 -1.73 2.60 6.62
N SER A 15 -3.00 3.02 6.63
CA SER A 15 -3.46 4.12 7.49
C SER A 15 -3.44 3.77 8.98
N LEU A 16 -3.82 2.54 9.34
CA LEU A 16 -4.03 2.16 10.74
C LEU A 16 -2.81 1.49 11.41
N MET A 17 -1.83 1.08 10.61
CA MET A 17 -0.69 0.28 11.08
C MET A 17 0.61 1.06 10.99
N ASP A 18 1.68 0.46 11.49
CA ASP A 18 3.00 1.06 11.60
C ASP A 18 3.84 0.92 10.32
N GLU A 19 5.08 1.40 10.39
CA GLU A 19 6.04 1.46 9.28
C GLU A 19 6.31 0.07 8.65
N ASP A 20 6.25 -1.00 9.44
CA ASP A 20 6.45 -2.38 8.94
C ASP A 20 5.41 -2.75 7.87
N VAL A 21 4.16 -2.30 8.03
CA VAL A 21 3.09 -2.55 7.05
C VAL A 21 3.28 -1.71 5.80
N TRP A 22 3.74 -0.47 5.95
CA TRP A 22 4.08 0.39 4.82
C TRP A 22 5.21 -0.23 4.00
N GLU A 23 6.30 -0.68 4.64
CA GLU A 23 7.44 -1.33 3.99
C GLU A 23 7.02 -2.63 3.29
N PHE A 24 6.12 -3.41 3.90
CA PHE A 24 5.56 -4.60 3.26
C PHE A 24 4.84 -4.26 1.93
N ILE A 25 4.02 -3.20 1.91
CA ILE A 25 3.35 -2.75 0.68
C ILE A 25 4.36 -2.20 -0.34
N TRP A 26 5.40 -1.51 0.12
CA TRP A 26 6.48 -1.00 -0.71
C TRP A 26 7.27 -2.13 -1.40
N MET A 27 7.68 -3.14 -0.65
CA MET A 27 8.32 -4.35 -1.19
C MET A 27 7.40 -5.04 -2.20
N LYS A 28 6.09 -5.11 -1.90
CA LYS A 28 5.11 -5.71 -2.81
C LYS A 28 5.00 -4.93 -4.11
N PHE A 29 5.00 -3.59 -4.05
CA PHE A 29 4.99 -2.72 -5.23
C PHE A 29 6.19 -3.03 -6.14
N HIS A 30 7.40 -3.13 -5.58
CA HIS A 30 8.60 -3.44 -6.34
C HIS A 30 8.59 -4.85 -6.95
N SER A 31 8.06 -5.84 -6.23
CA SER A 31 7.98 -7.22 -6.71
C SER A 31 6.92 -7.44 -7.81
N SER A 32 5.92 -6.56 -7.91
CA SER A 32 4.80 -6.74 -8.82
C SER A 32 5.17 -6.39 -10.28
N THR A 33 4.81 -7.26 -11.22
CA THR A 33 4.91 -7.00 -12.66
C THR A 33 3.59 -6.52 -13.27
N ALA A 34 2.48 -6.70 -12.56
CA ALA A 34 1.17 -6.26 -13.03
C ALA A 34 0.99 -4.75 -12.79
N ILE A 35 0.86 -3.99 -13.88
CA ILE A 35 0.70 -2.52 -13.83
C ILE A 35 -0.53 -2.12 -13.00
N SER A 36 -1.64 -2.87 -13.14
CA SER A 36 -2.86 -2.63 -12.37
C SER A 36 -2.65 -2.81 -10.86
N GLU A 37 -1.91 -3.85 -10.45
CA GLU A 37 -1.58 -4.07 -9.04
C GLU A 37 -0.60 -3.00 -8.54
N LYS A 38 0.39 -2.61 -9.34
CA LYS A 38 1.32 -1.52 -8.99
C LYS A 38 0.61 -0.21 -8.72
N LYS A 39 -0.39 0.14 -9.53
CA LYS A 39 -1.21 1.34 -9.31
C LYS A 39 -1.91 1.29 -7.94
N VAL A 40 -2.57 0.18 -7.64
CA VAL A 40 -3.30 -0.01 -6.37
C VAL A 40 -2.36 0.06 -5.16
N LEU A 41 -1.18 -0.57 -5.26
CA LEU A 41 -0.19 -0.55 -4.18
C LEU A 41 0.39 0.85 -3.96
N LEU A 42 0.66 1.59 -5.06
CA LEU A 42 1.14 2.97 -4.98
C LEU A 42 0.11 3.89 -4.32
N GLU A 43 -1.17 3.76 -4.69
CA GLU A 43 -2.27 4.52 -4.07
C GLU A 43 -2.38 4.19 -2.57
N ALA A 44 -2.26 2.91 -2.19
CA ALA A 44 -2.33 2.51 -0.78
C ALA A 44 -1.20 3.12 0.07
N LEU A 45 0.03 3.23 -0.45
CA LEU A 45 1.16 3.83 0.29
C LEU A 45 0.90 5.30 0.65
N THR A 46 0.09 6.01 -0.14
CA THR A 46 -0.29 7.40 0.14
C THR A 46 -1.31 7.55 1.27
N CYS A 47 -1.90 6.44 1.73
CA CYS A 47 -2.85 6.44 2.85
C CYS A 47 -2.18 6.49 4.23
N SER A 48 -0.86 6.53 4.30
CA SER A 48 -0.12 6.63 5.56
C SER A 48 -0.36 7.98 6.23
N ASP A 49 -0.58 8.00 7.55
CA ASP A 49 -0.61 9.25 8.33
C ASP A 49 0.81 9.68 8.79
N ASN A 50 1.83 8.88 8.49
CA ASN A 50 3.21 9.19 8.84
C ASN A 50 3.86 10.10 7.79
N ILE A 51 4.01 11.38 8.13
CA ILE A 51 4.60 12.42 7.27
C ILE A 51 6.05 12.08 6.84
N PHE A 52 6.81 11.32 7.64
CA PHE A 52 8.17 10.92 7.25
C PHE A 52 8.18 9.89 6.13
N LEU A 53 7.12 9.09 5.96
CA LEU A 53 6.97 8.12 4.88
C LEU A 53 6.39 8.74 3.59
N LEU A 54 5.86 9.97 3.69
CA LEU A 54 5.24 10.68 2.57
C LEU A 54 6.13 11.76 1.94
N ASN A 55 7.29 12.07 2.52
CA ASN A 55 8.25 13.07 2.03
C ASN A 55 9.43 12.40 1.32
#